data_AF-A0A0K0DLB2-F1
#
_entry.id   AF-A0A0K0DLB2-F1
#
_cell.length_a   1.000
_cell.length_b   1.000
_cell.length_c   1.000
_cell.angle_alpha   90.00
_cell.angle_beta   90.00
_cell.angle_gamma   90.00
#
_symmetry.space_group_name_H-M   'P 1'
#
loop_
_entity.id
_entity.type
_entity.pdbx_description
1 polymer ?
#
loop_
_entity_poly.entity_id
_entity_poly.type
_entity_poly.pdbx_seq_one_letter_code
_entity_poly.pdbx_strand_id
1 'polypeptide(L)'
;MLSLHGCSVNDCHAEIIARRSLLRFLYAQVLLYTRDASKSIFLKNTNTALRKGLSFHMFINAAPCGDARAYNLNGASHEKNETETNSLLRYKLESGMGTVLGRVPETLAPQTLDGIVGGERLRTMSCSDKMMRWNVLGVQGALLSLFVDPIYLSSVTIAEKVDKNRLERALYHRLDGFVPSSPFHVNKPYIGQCQCDLSRDTSHGSPISVNWNFADDSIEILRASTGRIDCAKSEEVSRICKKELANIFKRVR
;
A
#
# COMPACT_ATOMS: atom_id res chain seq x y z
N MET A 1 -10.31 12.56 -6.94
CA MET A 1 -10.09 13.10 -8.30
C MET A 1 -8.61 13.00 -8.66
N LEU A 2 -8.28 12.49 -9.85
CA LEU A 2 -6.89 12.40 -10.32
C LEU A 2 -6.26 13.79 -10.51
N SER A 3 -4.93 13.86 -10.43
CA SER A 3 -4.18 15.10 -10.67
C SER A 3 -3.05 14.87 -11.66
N LEU A 4 -3.03 15.66 -12.74
CA LEU A 4 -1.97 15.65 -13.75
C LEU A 4 -0.61 16.08 -13.19
N HIS A 5 -0.64 16.95 -12.19
CA HIS A 5 0.56 17.46 -11.50
C HIS A 5 0.94 16.62 -10.28
N GLY A 6 0.29 15.47 -10.06
CA GLY A 6 0.58 14.59 -8.94
C GLY A 6 0.20 15.15 -7.56
N CYS A 7 -0.71 16.12 -7.52
CA CYS A 7 -1.12 16.83 -6.31
C CYS A 7 -2.21 16.14 -5.49
N SER A 8 -2.80 15.06 -6.00
CA SER A 8 -3.81 14.25 -5.31
C SER A 8 -3.24 12.89 -4.89
N VAL A 9 -3.72 12.36 -3.77
CA VAL A 9 -3.51 10.97 -3.35
C VAL A 9 -4.62 10.10 -3.92
N ASN A 10 -4.28 9.16 -4.82
CA ASN A 10 -5.27 8.36 -5.53
C ASN A 10 -5.93 7.26 -4.68
N ASP A 11 -5.28 6.83 -3.59
CA ASP A 11 -5.77 5.76 -2.73
C ASP A 11 -5.48 6.08 -1.26
N CYS A 12 -6.57 6.21 -0.50
CA CYS A 12 -6.56 6.65 0.88
C CYS A 12 -6.88 5.55 1.90
N HIS A 13 -6.84 4.27 1.51
CA HIS A 13 -6.90 3.18 2.49
C HIS A 13 -5.71 3.24 3.45
N ALA A 14 -5.95 2.91 4.71
CA ALA A 14 -5.02 3.13 5.81
C ALA A 14 -3.63 2.50 5.56
N GLU A 15 -3.57 1.27 5.09
CA GLU A 15 -2.33 0.54 4.77
C GLU A 15 -1.54 1.19 3.64
N ILE A 16 -2.22 1.81 2.68
CA ILE A 16 -1.57 2.54 1.57
C ILE A 16 -1.00 3.86 2.09
N ILE A 17 -1.78 4.56 2.91
CA ILE A 17 -1.38 5.83 3.52
C ILE A 17 -0.21 5.63 4.47
N ALA A 18 -0.26 4.62 5.33
CA ALA A 18 0.81 4.24 6.24
C ALA A 18 2.12 3.97 5.49
N ARG A 19 2.08 3.23 4.37
CA ARG A 19 3.26 3.06 3.50
C ARG A 19 3.77 4.41 2.97
N ARG A 20 2.89 5.30 2.49
CA ARG A 20 3.32 6.59 1.95
C ARG A 20 3.94 7.48 3.03
N SER A 21 3.42 7.44 4.25
CA SER A 21 4.02 8.07 5.43
C SER A 21 5.39 7.47 5.75
N LEU A 22 5.53 6.14 5.68
CA LEU A 22 6.82 5.47 5.84
C LEU A 22 7.85 5.98 4.81
N LEU A 23 7.45 6.26 3.55
CA LEU A 23 8.40 6.81 2.57
C LEU A 23 8.98 8.15 3.02
N ARG A 24 8.20 9.02 3.67
CA ARG A 24 8.71 10.29 4.21
C ARG A 24 9.74 10.06 5.31
N PHE A 25 9.47 9.13 6.22
CA PHE A 25 10.44 8.71 7.23
C PHE A 25 11.73 8.17 6.58
N LEU A 26 11.63 7.28 5.59
CA LEU A 26 12.79 6.72 4.90
C LEU A 26 13.60 7.81 4.20
N TYR A 27 12.96 8.75 3.51
CA TYR A 27 13.65 9.90 2.92
C TYR A 27 14.37 10.75 3.98
N ALA A 28 13.72 11.04 5.12
CA ALA A 28 14.35 11.77 6.21
C ALA A 28 15.59 11.01 6.74
N GLN A 29 15.53 9.69 6.80
CA GLN A 29 16.65 8.84 7.21
C GLN A 29 17.79 8.80 6.19
N VAL A 30 17.48 8.84 4.88
CA VAL A 30 18.52 8.99 3.84
C VAL A 30 19.19 10.36 3.92
N LEU A 31 18.42 11.44 4.10
CA LEU A 31 18.97 12.79 4.30
C LEU A 31 19.77 12.90 5.60
N LEU A 32 19.35 12.20 6.66
CA LEU A 32 20.12 12.13 7.90
C LEU A 32 21.42 11.37 7.68
N TYR A 33 21.39 10.29 6.90
CA TYR A 33 22.59 9.50 6.58
C TYR A 33 23.65 10.34 5.87
N THR A 34 23.26 11.21 4.92
CA THR A 34 24.21 12.08 4.21
C THR A 34 24.82 13.16 5.10
N ARG A 35 24.17 13.51 6.22
CA ARG A 35 24.67 14.51 7.19
C ARG A 35 25.45 13.89 8.33
N ASP A 36 24.93 12.81 8.89
CA ASP A 36 25.46 12.08 10.04
C ASP A 36 25.02 10.62 9.95
N ALA A 37 25.83 9.81 9.26
CA ALA A 37 25.56 8.39 9.04
C ALA A 37 25.36 7.61 10.34
N SER A 38 25.96 8.06 11.46
CA SER A 38 25.86 7.39 12.76
C SER A 38 24.44 7.46 13.37
N LYS A 39 23.65 8.47 13.01
CA LYS A 39 22.28 8.69 13.50
C LYS A 39 21.18 8.15 12.59
N SER A 40 21.52 7.72 11.38
CA SER A 40 20.54 7.14 10.45
C SER A 40 20.26 5.67 10.76
N ILE A 41 19.07 5.18 10.41
CA ILE A 41 18.76 3.74 10.38
C ILE A 41 19.53 2.98 9.29
N PHE A 42 20.23 3.69 8.41
CA PHE A 42 20.97 3.09 7.31
C PHE A 42 22.47 2.97 7.61
N LEU A 43 23.15 2.07 6.89
CA LEU A 43 24.60 1.95 6.84
C LEU A 43 25.10 1.79 5.40
N LYS A 44 26.39 2.04 5.19
CA LYS A 44 27.05 1.80 3.90
C LYS A 44 27.24 0.30 3.67
N ASN A 45 26.71 -0.22 2.57
CA ASN A 45 27.07 -1.50 1.97
C ASN A 45 27.43 -1.27 0.48
N THR A 46 27.20 -2.23 -0.42
CA THR A 46 27.19 -2.01 -1.88
C THR A 46 26.20 -0.91 -2.28
N ASN A 47 25.05 -0.86 -1.63
CA ASN A 47 24.12 0.27 -1.56
C ASN A 47 23.86 0.66 -0.10
N THR A 48 23.05 1.70 0.13
CA THR A 48 22.64 2.09 1.48
C THR A 48 21.63 1.08 2.04
N ALA A 49 22.03 0.26 3.01
CA ALA A 49 21.20 -0.82 3.55
C ALA A 49 20.67 -0.49 4.95
N LEU A 50 19.53 -1.09 5.32
CA LEU A 50 18.98 -0.97 6.68
C LEU A 50 19.94 -1.61 7.70
N ARG A 51 20.10 -0.98 8.87
CA ARG A 51 20.93 -1.53 9.96
C ARG A 51 20.43 -2.88 10.44
N LYS A 52 21.40 -3.77 10.69
CA LYS A 52 21.14 -5.10 11.26
C LYS A 52 20.38 -4.95 12.57
N GLY A 53 19.32 -5.75 12.73
CA GLY A 53 18.45 -5.74 13.91
C GLY A 53 17.29 -4.75 13.82
N LEU A 54 17.19 -3.92 12.77
CA LEU A 54 16.01 -3.11 12.51
C LEU A 54 15.06 -3.82 11.55
N SER A 55 13.76 -3.69 11.83
CA SER A 55 12.68 -4.28 11.04
C SER A 55 11.47 -3.36 11.01
N PHE A 56 10.67 -3.46 9.95
CA PHE A 56 9.39 -2.77 9.84
C PHE A 56 8.24 -3.75 9.95
N HIS A 57 7.23 -3.36 10.72
CA HIS A 57 6.06 -4.17 11.01
C HIS A 57 4.81 -3.35 10.66
N MET A 58 3.87 -3.97 9.95
CA MET A 58 2.61 -3.32 9.59
C MET A 58 1.50 -3.84 10.50
N PHE A 59 0.71 -2.93 11.03
CA PHE A 59 -0.54 -3.24 11.69
C PHE A 59 -1.71 -2.74 10.83
N ILE A 60 -2.74 -3.56 10.68
CA ILE A 60 -4.01 -3.20 10.04
C ILE A 60 -5.17 -3.72 10.88
N ASN A 61 -6.20 -2.89 11.07
CA ASN A 61 -7.34 -3.27 11.90
C ASN A 61 -8.23 -4.36 11.26
N ALA A 62 -8.26 -4.46 9.94
CA ALA A 62 -8.97 -5.51 9.22
C ALA A 62 -8.14 -6.02 8.04
N ALA A 63 -8.40 -7.26 7.62
CA ALA A 63 -7.77 -7.85 6.44
C ALA A 63 -7.85 -6.90 5.21
N PRO A 64 -6.75 -6.76 4.44
CA PRO A 64 -6.66 -5.77 3.37
C PRO A 64 -7.67 -6.08 2.27
N CYS A 65 -8.25 -5.06 1.64
CA CYS A 65 -9.26 -5.29 0.61
C CYS A 65 -8.68 -6.07 -0.60
N GLY A 66 -9.52 -6.89 -1.22
CA GLY A 66 -9.14 -7.76 -2.33
C GLY A 66 -9.20 -9.24 -1.94
N ASP A 67 -8.22 -10.04 -2.39
CA ASP A 67 -8.20 -11.49 -2.22
C ASP A 67 -8.20 -11.91 -0.74
N ALA A 68 -7.48 -11.17 0.11
CA ALA A 68 -7.42 -11.42 1.54
C ALA A 68 -8.78 -11.28 2.28
N ARG A 69 -9.75 -10.59 1.68
CA ARG A 69 -11.09 -10.33 2.25
C ARG A 69 -12.22 -10.85 1.37
N ALA A 70 -11.93 -11.60 0.32
CA ALA A 70 -12.97 -12.20 -0.52
C ALA A 70 -13.79 -13.19 0.33
N TYR A 71 -15.08 -12.89 0.52
CA TYR A 71 -16.05 -13.73 1.23
C TYR A 71 -16.90 -14.51 0.23
N ASN A 72 -17.18 -15.78 0.54
CA ASN A 72 -18.22 -16.56 -0.12
C ASN A 72 -19.48 -16.49 0.75
N LEU A 73 -20.57 -15.93 0.22
CA LEU A 73 -21.86 -15.86 0.94
C LEU A 73 -22.65 -17.18 0.87
N ASN A 74 -22.23 -18.15 0.05
CA ASN A 74 -22.97 -19.40 -0.16
C ASN A 74 -22.04 -20.61 0.05
N GLY A 75 -21.94 -21.10 1.28
CA GLY A 75 -21.03 -22.18 1.69
C GLY A 75 -21.47 -23.61 1.33
N ALA A 76 -21.90 -23.91 0.09
CA ALA A 76 -22.33 -25.29 -0.21
C ALA A 76 -22.20 -25.84 -1.65
N SER A 77 -21.72 -25.12 -2.68
CA SER A 77 -21.81 -25.71 -4.04
C SER A 77 -20.81 -25.30 -5.13
N HIS A 78 -19.67 -24.65 -4.82
CA HIS A 78 -18.76 -24.19 -5.88
C HIS A 78 -17.26 -24.29 -5.58
N GLU A 79 -16.76 -25.39 -5.00
CA GLU A 79 -15.30 -25.63 -4.89
C GLU A 79 -14.58 -25.57 -6.26
N LYS A 80 -15.25 -25.90 -7.37
CA LYS A 80 -14.65 -25.84 -8.73
C LYS A 80 -14.37 -24.42 -9.25
N ASN A 81 -15.17 -23.41 -8.85
CA ASN A 81 -14.95 -22.02 -9.27
C ASN A 81 -13.99 -21.26 -8.33
N GLU A 82 -13.68 -21.85 -7.16
CA GLU A 82 -12.74 -21.30 -6.19
C GLU A 82 -11.31 -21.28 -6.76
N THR A 83 -10.85 -22.37 -7.38
CA THR A 83 -9.50 -22.45 -7.98
C THR A 83 -9.29 -21.50 -9.16
N GLU A 84 -10.34 -21.17 -9.91
CA GLU A 84 -10.24 -20.33 -11.11
C GLU A 84 -10.24 -18.82 -10.80
N THR A 85 -10.85 -18.41 -9.68
CA THR A 85 -11.00 -16.98 -9.33
C THR A 85 -10.14 -16.55 -8.15
N ASN A 86 -9.82 -17.48 -7.23
CA ASN A 86 -8.79 -17.25 -6.23
C ASN A 86 -7.47 -17.06 -6.96
N SER A 87 -6.73 -16.02 -6.58
CA SER A 87 -5.50 -15.58 -7.22
C SER A 87 -5.61 -14.53 -8.32
N LEU A 88 -6.81 -14.19 -8.78
CA LEU A 88 -6.98 -13.09 -9.72
C LEU A 88 -6.77 -11.72 -9.06
N LEU A 89 -6.27 -10.78 -9.86
CA LEU A 89 -6.13 -9.39 -9.47
C LEU A 89 -7.49 -8.71 -9.32
N ARG A 90 -7.60 -7.78 -8.37
CA ARG A 90 -8.86 -7.10 -8.05
C ARG A 90 -8.70 -5.58 -8.06
N TYR A 91 -9.76 -4.89 -8.45
CA TYR A 91 -9.82 -3.42 -8.47
C TYR A 91 -10.81 -2.92 -7.43
N LYS A 92 -10.50 -1.78 -6.81
CA LYS A 92 -11.42 -1.05 -5.94
C LYS A 92 -12.55 -0.47 -6.78
N LEU A 93 -13.77 -0.55 -6.24
CA LEU A 93 -14.91 0.15 -6.81
C LEU A 93 -14.80 1.64 -6.50
N GLU A 94 -15.01 2.48 -7.51
CA GLU A 94 -15.17 3.91 -7.32
C GLU A 94 -16.39 4.18 -6.42
N SER A 95 -16.24 5.07 -5.43
CA SER A 95 -17.28 5.40 -4.44
C SER A 95 -17.73 4.24 -3.51
N GLY A 96 -16.97 3.14 -3.43
CA GLY A 96 -17.28 2.01 -2.54
C GLY A 96 -16.06 1.48 -1.78
N MET A 97 -16.31 0.73 -0.70
CA MET A 97 -15.25 0.07 0.09
C MET A 97 -14.88 -1.34 -0.43
N GLY A 98 -15.55 -1.80 -1.48
CA GLY A 98 -15.44 -3.15 -2.05
C GLY A 98 -14.40 -3.26 -3.17
N THR A 99 -14.21 -4.50 -3.63
CA THR A 99 -13.37 -4.79 -4.81
C THR A 99 -14.10 -5.71 -5.78
N VAL A 100 -13.87 -5.50 -7.08
CA VAL A 100 -14.34 -6.38 -8.16
C VAL A 100 -13.19 -7.18 -8.74
N LEU A 101 -13.49 -8.38 -9.21
CA LEU A 101 -12.54 -9.18 -9.98
C LEU A 101 -12.16 -8.43 -11.24
N GLY A 102 -10.87 -8.41 -11.56
CA GLY A 102 -10.43 -8.06 -12.90
C GLY A 102 -10.91 -9.12 -13.88
N ARG A 103 -11.99 -8.85 -14.62
CA ARG A 103 -12.44 -9.74 -15.70
C ARG A 103 -11.80 -9.33 -17.01
N VAL A 104 -11.33 -10.31 -17.77
CA VAL A 104 -10.96 -10.16 -19.17
C VAL A 104 -12.27 -9.95 -19.96
N PRO A 105 -12.40 -8.89 -20.81
CA PRO A 105 -11.35 -8.10 -21.45
C PRO A 105 -11.09 -6.71 -20.82
N GLU A 106 -11.88 -6.30 -19.81
CA GLU A 106 -11.74 -4.97 -19.18
C GLU A 106 -10.37 -4.77 -18.51
N THR A 107 -9.63 -5.85 -18.19
CA THR A 107 -8.25 -5.77 -17.67
C THR A 107 -7.16 -5.67 -18.74
N LEU A 108 -7.46 -5.97 -20.01
CA LEU A 108 -6.47 -5.98 -21.08
C LEU A 108 -6.26 -4.60 -21.70
N ALA A 109 -7.31 -3.77 -21.75
CA ALA A 109 -7.19 -2.41 -22.25
C ALA A 109 -6.54 -1.50 -21.17
N PRO A 110 -5.41 -0.82 -21.47
CA PRO A 110 -4.87 0.22 -20.61
C PRO A 110 -5.92 1.31 -20.33
N GLN A 111 -5.88 1.92 -19.14
CA GLN A 111 -6.68 3.12 -18.88
C GLN A 111 -6.08 4.32 -19.61
N THR A 112 -6.92 5.10 -20.26
CA THR A 112 -6.52 6.38 -20.85
C THR A 112 -7.04 7.54 -20.01
N LEU A 113 -6.32 8.66 -20.02
CA LEU A 113 -6.69 9.83 -19.23
C LEU A 113 -8.00 10.46 -19.73
N ASP A 114 -8.13 10.59 -21.05
CA ASP A 114 -9.34 11.04 -21.73
C ASP A 114 -10.51 10.09 -21.49
N GLY A 115 -10.27 8.77 -21.45
CA GLY A 115 -11.27 7.77 -21.08
C GLY A 115 -11.81 8.01 -19.67
N ILE A 116 -10.92 8.18 -18.68
CA ILE A 116 -11.32 8.46 -17.29
C ILE A 116 -12.04 9.81 -17.17
N VAL A 117 -11.54 10.85 -17.84
CA VAL A 117 -12.20 12.17 -17.88
C VAL A 117 -13.58 12.09 -18.56
N GLY A 118 -13.72 11.22 -19.56
CA GLY A 118 -14.97 10.91 -20.25
C GLY A 118 -15.92 9.97 -19.49
N GLY A 119 -15.58 9.55 -18.27
CA GLY A 119 -16.43 8.73 -17.40
C GLY A 119 -16.07 7.24 -17.33
N GLU A 120 -14.96 6.81 -17.92
CA GLU A 120 -14.40 5.47 -17.65
C GLU A 120 -14.06 5.37 -16.16
N ARG A 121 -14.50 4.27 -15.54
CA ARG A 121 -14.27 4.01 -14.11
C ARG A 121 -12.78 3.95 -13.81
N LEU A 122 -12.34 4.66 -12.76
CA LEU A 122 -10.94 4.59 -12.33
C LEU A 122 -10.62 3.20 -11.74
N ARG A 123 -9.60 2.52 -12.28
CA ARG A 123 -9.18 1.19 -11.83
C ARG A 123 -7.99 1.30 -10.88
N THR A 124 -8.28 1.35 -9.57
CA THR A 124 -7.24 1.28 -8.53
C THR A 124 -7.09 -0.14 -8.00
N MET A 125 -5.88 -0.72 -8.05
CA MET A 125 -5.61 -2.05 -7.51
C MET A 125 -6.01 -2.21 -6.04
N SER A 126 -6.43 -3.41 -5.66
CA SER A 126 -6.75 -3.76 -4.27
C SER A 126 -5.54 -3.66 -3.34
N CYS A 127 -5.78 -3.51 -2.03
CA CYS A 127 -4.70 -3.42 -1.06
C CYS A 127 -3.92 -4.73 -0.94
N SER A 128 -4.60 -5.88 -0.99
CA SER A 128 -3.94 -7.19 -0.99
C SER A 128 -2.96 -7.35 -2.17
N ASP A 129 -3.35 -6.93 -3.38
CA ASP A 129 -2.46 -6.99 -4.55
C ASP A 129 -1.30 -5.98 -4.45
N LYS A 130 -1.54 -4.81 -3.84
CA LYS A 130 -0.47 -3.83 -3.58
C LYS A 130 0.53 -4.34 -2.55
N MET A 131 0.06 -5.00 -1.48
CA MET A 131 0.93 -5.60 -0.47
C MET A 131 1.72 -6.78 -1.03
N MET A 132 1.09 -7.62 -1.87
CA MET A 132 1.79 -8.67 -2.63
C MET A 132 2.92 -8.07 -3.48
N ARG A 133 2.67 -6.94 -4.15
CA ARG A 133 3.73 -6.22 -4.88
C ARG A 133 4.85 -5.73 -3.95
N TRP A 134 4.54 -5.26 -2.74
CA TRP A 134 5.57 -4.84 -1.77
C TRP A 134 6.40 -6.02 -1.26
N ASN A 135 5.81 -7.22 -1.20
CA ASN A 135 6.55 -8.44 -0.87
C ASN A 135 7.51 -8.89 -1.98
N VAL A 136 7.49 -8.27 -3.16
CA VAL A 136 8.48 -8.54 -4.21
C VAL A 136 9.45 -7.37 -4.38
N LEU A 137 8.93 -6.16 -4.53
CA LEU A 137 9.70 -4.98 -4.90
C LEU A 137 10.16 -4.16 -3.69
N GLY A 138 9.75 -4.55 -2.49
CA GLY A 138 9.92 -3.78 -1.27
C GLY A 138 8.95 -2.60 -1.13
N VAL A 139 8.89 -2.05 0.07
CA VAL A 139 7.98 -0.94 0.43
C VAL A 139 8.48 0.41 -0.05
N GLN A 140 9.79 0.58 -0.28
CA GLN A 140 10.45 1.85 -0.62
C GLN A 140 9.99 2.45 -1.95
N GLY A 141 9.61 1.60 -2.92
CA GLY A 141 9.24 2.05 -4.27
C GLY A 141 10.42 2.54 -5.11
N ALA A 142 10.13 2.86 -6.38
CA ALA A 142 11.16 3.01 -7.41
C ALA A 142 12.14 4.18 -7.20
N LEU A 143 11.68 5.30 -6.65
CA LEU A 143 12.56 6.46 -6.46
C LEU A 143 13.57 6.25 -5.32
N LEU A 144 13.11 5.71 -4.18
CA LEU A 144 14.00 5.40 -3.06
C LEU A 144 14.94 4.23 -3.35
N SER A 145 14.55 3.27 -4.19
CA SER A 145 15.42 2.14 -4.56
C SER A 145 16.67 2.54 -5.33
N LEU A 146 16.78 3.80 -5.77
CA LEU A 146 18.01 4.36 -6.34
C LEU A 146 19.08 4.63 -5.27
N PHE A 147 18.68 4.73 -3.99
CA PHE A 147 19.57 5.06 -2.88
C PHE A 147 19.74 3.90 -1.91
N VAL A 148 18.66 3.14 -1.68
CA VAL A 148 18.59 2.09 -0.65
C VAL A 148 18.28 0.72 -1.23
N ASP A 149 18.81 -0.32 -0.58
CA ASP A 149 18.44 -1.70 -0.87
C ASP A 149 16.93 -1.96 -0.61
N PRO A 150 16.32 -2.98 -1.24
CA PRO A 150 14.91 -3.27 -1.03
C PRO A 150 14.56 -3.51 0.45
N ILE A 151 13.53 -2.80 0.94
CA ILE A 151 13.08 -2.90 2.33
C ILE A 151 11.77 -3.67 2.34
N TYR A 152 11.67 -4.71 3.17
CA TYR A 152 10.46 -5.53 3.30
C TYR A 152 9.85 -5.41 4.70
N LEU A 153 8.57 -5.71 4.80
CA LEU A 153 7.90 -5.86 6.09
C LEU A 153 8.30 -7.21 6.69
N SER A 154 8.73 -7.22 7.95
CA SER A 154 9.02 -8.46 8.68
C SER A 154 7.73 -9.11 9.22
N SER A 155 6.70 -8.31 9.52
CA SER A 155 5.38 -8.84 9.87
C SER A 155 4.24 -7.95 9.39
N VAL A 156 3.07 -8.58 9.24
CA VAL A 156 1.76 -7.95 9.06
C VAL A 156 0.84 -8.49 10.13
N THR A 157 0.44 -7.63 11.08
CA THR A 157 -0.47 -7.97 12.17
C THR A 157 -1.87 -7.45 11.86
N ILE A 158 -2.87 -8.31 11.97
CA ILE A 158 -4.27 -7.98 11.66
C ILE A 158 -5.14 -8.18 12.89
N ALA A 159 -6.01 -7.20 13.17
CA ALA A 159 -6.91 -7.31 14.32
C ALA A 159 -8.16 -8.16 14.02
N GLU A 160 -8.90 -7.84 12.96
CA GLU A 160 -10.14 -8.55 12.61
C GLU A 160 -10.08 -9.29 11.27
N LYS A 161 -10.96 -10.29 11.14
CA LYS A 161 -11.20 -11.03 9.88
C LYS A 161 -9.96 -11.76 9.39
N VAL A 162 -9.19 -12.32 10.33
CA VAL A 162 -7.98 -13.07 10.05
C VAL A 162 -8.35 -14.48 9.60
N ASP A 163 -8.09 -14.76 8.34
CA ASP A 163 -7.96 -16.13 7.82
C ASP A 163 -6.52 -16.24 7.31
N LYS A 164 -5.69 -16.96 8.07
CA LYS A 164 -4.26 -17.07 7.79
C LYS A 164 -4.03 -17.62 6.38
N ASN A 165 -4.71 -18.69 5.97
CA ASN A 165 -4.53 -19.30 4.66
C ASN A 165 -4.86 -18.32 3.53
N ARG A 166 -5.94 -17.53 3.66
CA ARG A 166 -6.28 -16.49 2.68
C ARG A 166 -5.25 -15.38 2.65
N LEU A 167 -4.76 -14.95 3.81
CA LEU A 167 -3.77 -13.89 3.89
C LEU A 167 -2.44 -14.32 3.29
N GLU A 168 -1.95 -15.51 3.62
CA GLU A 168 -0.71 -16.04 3.03
C GLU A 168 -0.84 -16.20 1.52
N ARG A 169 -1.99 -16.73 1.04
CA ARG A 169 -2.31 -16.79 -0.38
C ARG A 169 -2.24 -15.40 -1.01
N ALA A 170 -3.06 -14.49 -0.52
CA ALA A 170 -3.19 -13.14 -1.07
C ALA A 170 -1.87 -12.37 -1.09
N LEU A 171 -1.02 -12.53 -0.05
CA LEU A 171 0.19 -11.75 0.14
C LEU A 171 1.42 -12.34 -0.54
N TYR A 172 1.52 -13.67 -0.71
CA TYR A 172 2.71 -14.27 -1.32
C TYR A 172 2.54 -15.65 -1.99
N HIS A 173 1.65 -16.57 -1.58
CA HIS A 173 1.60 -17.90 -2.23
C HIS A 173 1.11 -17.84 -3.69
N ARG A 174 0.39 -16.77 -4.08
CA ARG A 174 0.06 -16.50 -5.50
C ARG A 174 1.31 -16.32 -6.40
N LEU A 175 2.47 -16.09 -5.80
CA LEU A 175 3.75 -15.92 -6.47
C LEU A 175 4.62 -17.17 -6.37
N ASP A 176 4.10 -18.31 -5.90
CA ASP A 176 4.90 -19.53 -5.82
C ASP A 176 5.42 -19.92 -7.22
N GLY A 177 6.72 -20.21 -7.29
CA GLY A 177 7.44 -20.45 -8.56
C GLY A 177 7.94 -19.19 -9.27
N PHE A 178 7.52 -17.99 -8.87
CA PHE A 178 8.06 -16.74 -9.40
C PHE A 178 9.43 -16.42 -8.77
N VAL A 179 10.44 -16.22 -9.61
CA VAL A 179 11.80 -15.86 -9.20
C VAL A 179 12.11 -14.45 -9.69
N PRO A 180 12.09 -13.43 -8.82
CA PRO A 180 12.47 -12.08 -9.20
C PRO A 180 13.99 -11.94 -9.38
N SER A 181 14.40 -10.94 -10.16
CA SER A 181 15.82 -10.60 -10.35
C SER A 181 16.43 -10.01 -9.08
N SER A 182 17.70 -10.34 -8.80
CA SER A 182 18.48 -9.69 -7.74
C SER A 182 18.43 -8.15 -7.86
N PRO A 183 18.36 -7.38 -6.75
CA PRO A 183 18.37 -7.81 -5.34
C PRO A 183 16.98 -8.16 -4.76
N PHE A 184 15.96 -8.32 -5.59
CA PHE A 184 14.60 -8.60 -5.14
C PHE A 184 14.38 -10.08 -4.81
N HIS A 185 13.43 -10.35 -3.92
CA HIS A 185 12.98 -11.72 -3.57
C HIS A 185 11.50 -11.70 -3.18
N VAL A 186 10.88 -12.87 -3.12
CA VAL A 186 9.51 -13.01 -2.59
C VAL A 186 9.58 -13.09 -1.06
N ASN A 187 9.29 -11.98 -0.40
CA ASN A 187 9.19 -11.86 1.06
C ASN A 187 7.92 -12.56 1.58
N LYS A 188 8.08 -13.36 2.63
CA LYS A 188 7.00 -14.06 3.34
C LYS A 188 6.92 -13.50 4.77
N PRO A 189 6.24 -12.35 4.99
CA PRO A 189 6.19 -11.72 6.31
C PRO A 189 5.45 -12.61 7.31
N TYR A 190 5.82 -12.53 8.59
CA TYR A 190 5.03 -13.16 9.65
C TYR A 190 3.63 -12.55 9.70
N ILE A 191 2.59 -13.39 9.63
CA ILE A 191 1.20 -12.95 9.73
C ILE A 191 0.73 -13.13 11.17
N GLY A 192 0.58 -12.01 11.87
CA GLY A 192 0.10 -11.98 13.26
C GLY A 192 -1.40 -11.72 13.35
N GLN A 193 -2.03 -12.26 14.38
CA GLN A 193 -3.42 -11.98 14.75
C GLN A 193 -3.47 -11.34 16.13
N CYS A 194 -4.27 -10.29 16.31
CA CYS A 194 -4.50 -9.72 17.64
C CYS A 194 -5.48 -10.60 18.44
N GLN A 195 -5.26 -10.67 19.76
CA GLN A 195 -6.10 -11.43 20.70
C GLN A 195 -7.35 -10.67 21.17
N CYS A 196 -7.58 -9.44 20.69
CA CYS A 196 -8.69 -8.60 21.13
C CYS A 196 -9.86 -8.71 20.16
N ASP A 197 -11.03 -9.10 20.65
CA ASP A 197 -12.29 -9.04 19.92
C ASP A 197 -12.73 -7.58 19.80
N LEU A 198 -12.28 -6.92 18.73
CA LEU A 198 -12.89 -5.65 18.34
C LEU A 198 -14.33 -5.93 17.89
N SER A 199 -15.28 -5.24 18.52
CA SER A 199 -16.68 -5.26 18.09
C SER A 199 -16.75 -4.71 16.67
N ARG A 200 -17.36 -5.47 15.75
CA ARG A 200 -17.56 -5.01 14.37
C ARG A 200 -18.31 -3.68 14.38
N ASP A 201 -17.62 -2.60 14.04
CA ASP A 201 -18.29 -1.35 13.72
C ASP A 201 -18.91 -1.48 12.31
N THR A 202 -20.23 -1.39 12.25
CA THR A 202 -20.99 -1.38 10.99
C THR A 202 -21.17 0.03 10.43
N SER A 203 -20.54 1.04 11.04
CA SER A 203 -20.59 2.41 10.56
C SER A 203 -20.11 2.54 9.11
N HIS A 204 -20.70 3.50 8.39
CA HIS A 204 -20.27 3.83 7.05
C HIS A 204 -18.80 4.27 7.07
N GLY A 205 -18.02 3.83 6.09
CA GLY A 205 -16.62 4.21 5.96
C GLY A 205 -16.44 5.71 6.01
N SER A 206 -15.53 6.18 6.85
CA SER A 206 -15.28 7.61 7.02
C SER A 206 -14.77 8.23 5.70
N PRO A 207 -15.29 9.41 5.29
CA PRO A 207 -14.83 10.09 4.08
C PRO A 207 -13.43 10.70 4.25
N ILE A 208 -12.87 10.66 5.46
CA ILE A 208 -11.54 11.17 5.78
C ILE A 208 -10.52 10.04 5.95
N SER A 209 -9.27 10.37 5.68
CA SER A 209 -8.12 9.51 5.87
C SER A 209 -7.02 10.31 6.56
N VAL A 210 -6.56 9.82 7.70
CA VAL A 210 -5.62 10.53 8.57
C VAL A 210 -4.24 9.94 8.40
N ASN A 211 -3.22 10.79 8.34
CA ASN A 211 -1.83 10.37 8.31
C ASN A 211 -0.97 11.14 9.31
N TRP A 212 -0.02 10.44 9.91
CA TRP A 212 1.03 10.99 10.75
C TRP A 212 2.34 10.25 10.43
N ASN A 213 3.47 10.92 10.64
CA ASN A 213 4.79 10.37 10.46
C ASN A 213 5.74 11.03 11.49
N PHE A 214 6.60 10.21 12.09
CA PHE A 214 7.59 10.63 13.07
C PHE A 214 8.50 11.77 12.58
N ALA A 215 8.86 11.80 11.29
CA ALA A 215 9.74 12.85 10.77
C ALA A 215 9.04 14.21 10.55
N ASP A 216 7.70 14.26 10.57
CA ASP A 216 6.93 15.51 10.41
C ASP A 216 6.27 15.98 11.71
N ASP A 217 6.15 15.09 12.70
CA ASP A 217 5.54 15.30 14.01
C ASP A 217 4.20 16.10 13.99
N SER A 218 3.38 15.83 12.98
CA SER A 218 2.12 16.54 12.75
C SER A 218 1.10 15.65 12.08
N ILE A 219 -0.19 15.87 12.36
CA ILE A 219 -1.29 15.12 11.75
C ILE A 219 -1.77 15.86 10.49
N GLU A 220 -2.01 15.12 9.42
CA GLU A 220 -2.64 15.61 8.20
C GLU A 220 -3.91 14.79 7.94
N ILE A 221 -5.02 15.48 7.68
CA ILE A 221 -6.31 14.87 7.38
C ILE A 221 -6.58 15.07 5.90
N LEU A 222 -6.89 13.98 5.19
CA LEU A 222 -7.23 13.97 3.77
C LEU A 222 -8.69 13.63 3.58
N ARG A 223 -9.31 14.22 2.57
CA ARG A 223 -10.60 13.76 2.05
C ARG A 223 -10.37 12.67 1.01
N ALA A 224 -10.89 11.47 1.26
CA ALA A 224 -10.63 10.28 0.43
C ALA A 224 -11.18 10.42 -1.00
N SER A 225 -12.28 11.14 -1.19
CA SER A 225 -12.89 11.37 -2.52
C SER A 225 -12.04 12.28 -3.42
N THR A 226 -11.36 13.27 -2.84
CA THR A 226 -10.54 14.23 -3.61
C THR A 226 -9.06 13.82 -3.62
N GLY A 227 -8.58 13.13 -2.58
CA GLY A 227 -7.17 12.87 -2.35
C GLY A 227 -6.39 14.11 -1.91
N ARG A 228 -7.08 15.12 -1.39
CA ARG A 228 -6.53 16.42 -0.95
C ARG A 228 -6.69 16.60 0.54
N ILE A 229 -5.95 17.56 1.09
CA ILE A 229 -6.07 17.94 2.50
C ILE A 229 -7.50 18.42 2.76
N ASP A 230 -8.06 18.00 3.89
CA ASP A 230 -9.39 18.40 4.34
C ASP A 230 -9.32 19.77 5.02
N CYS A 231 -8.91 20.81 4.28
CA CYS A 231 -8.84 22.19 4.76
C CYS A 231 -9.57 23.14 3.78
N ALA A 232 -10.11 24.24 4.31
CA ALA A 232 -10.88 25.22 3.53
C ALA A 232 -10.02 26.06 2.55
N LYS A 233 -8.68 25.94 2.59
CA LYS A 233 -7.75 26.65 1.71
C LYS A 233 -7.29 25.71 0.58
N SER A 234 -7.91 25.85 -0.59
CA SER A 234 -7.91 24.92 -1.72
C SER A 234 -6.55 24.61 -2.40
N GLU A 235 -5.46 25.30 -2.05
CA GLU A 235 -4.19 25.20 -2.79
C GLU A 235 -3.18 24.22 -2.16
N GLU A 236 -3.31 23.92 -0.88
CA GLU A 236 -2.38 23.02 -0.21
C GLU A 236 -2.56 21.58 -0.69
N VAL A 237 -1.44 20.90 -0.92
CA VAL A 237 -1.40 19.52 -1.40
C VAL A 237 -0.90 18.62 -0.29
N SER A 238 -1.40 17.40 -0.24
CA SER A 238 -0.97 16.45 0.77
C SER A 238 0.54 16.24 0.71
N ARG A 239 1.19 16.25 1.88
CA ARG A 239 2.62 15.98 2.04
C ARG A 239 3.00 14.57 1.57
N ILE A 240 2.02 13.66 1.48
CA ILE A 240 2.19 12.32 0.95
C ILE A 240 1.70 12.19 -0.50
N CYS A 241 1.39 13.27 -1.23
CA CYS A 241 1.08 13.19 -2.67
C CYS A 241 2.33 12.89 -3.52
N LYS A 242 2.17 12.64 -4.83
CA LYS A 242 3.30 12.33 -5.72
C LYS A 242 4.24 13.53 -5.87
N LYS A 243 3.69 14.75 -5.99
CA LYS A 243 4.43 16.01 -6.10
C LYS A 243 5.39 16.20 -4.93
N GLU A 244 4.89 16.08 -3.69
CA GLU A 244 5.70 16.31 -2.50
C GLU A 244 6.75 15.22 -2.26
N LEU A 245 6.42 13.94 -2.51
CA LEU A 245 7.44 12.88 -2.44
C LEU A 245 8.54 13.07 -3.51
N ALA A 246 8.19 13.55 -4.70
CA ALA A 246 9.17 13.88 -5.73
C ALA A 246 10.04 15.10 -5.35
N ASN A 247 9.46 16.10 -4.68
CA ASN A 247 10.23 17.23 -4.14
C ASN A 247 11.24 16.78 -3.08
N ILE A 248 10.87 15.86 -2.20
CA ILE A 248 11.80 15.29 -1.22
C ILE A 248 12.90 14.49 -1.92
N PHE A 249 12.54 13.64 -2.90
CA PHE A 249 13.52 12.89 -3.71
C PHE A 249 14.58 13.82 -4.33
N LYS A 250 14.18 14.96 -4.89
CA LYS A 250 15.11 15.94 -5.48
C LYS A 250 16.11 16.53 -4.48
N ARG A 251 15.79 16.54 -3.18
CA ARG A 251 16.67 17.04 -2.11
C ARG A 251 17.72 16.03 -1.66
N VAL A 252 17.53 14.75 -1.99
CA VAL A 252 18.49 13.67 -1.68
C VAL A 252 19.65 13.64 -2.69
N ARG A 253 19.45 14.24 -3.87
CA ARG A 253 20.46 14.35 -4.93
C ARG A 253 21.51 15.41 -4.62
#